data_AF-A0A9E5S7T3-F1
#
_entry.id   AF-A0A9E5S7T3-F1
#
_cell.length_a   1.000
_cell.length_b   1.000
_cell.length_c   1.000
_cell.angle_alpha   90.00
_cell.angle_beta   90.00
_cell.angle_gamma   90.00
#
_symmetry.space_group_name_H-M   'P 1'
#
loop_
_entity.id
_entity.type
_entity.pdbx_description
1 polymer ?
#
loop_
_entity_poly.entity_id
_entity_poly.type
_entity_poly.pdbx_seq_one_letter_code
_entity_poly.pdbx_strand_id
1 'polypeptide(L)'
;GIGKSINGGFGLVLDGSERVDNIIKSALLWDVMGGVARRAWARNENSITTSMEFNKKYQGKGHITLPYLVDDQLVDELVGQALAEK
;
A
#
# COMPACT_ATOMS: atom_id res chain seq x y z
N GLY A 1 16.22 7.05 15.87
CA GLY A 1 16.91 8.12 16.63
C GLY A 1 16.37 9.47 16.20
N ILE A 2 16.84 10.56 16.79
CA ILE A 2 16.33 11.92 16.52
C ILE A 2 16.45 12.22 15.00
N GLY A 3 15.32 12.52 14.36
CA GLY A 3 15.25 12.93 12.95
C GLY A 3 15.39 11.82 11.89
N LYS A 4 15.39 10.53 12.27
CA LYS A 4 15.58 9.40 11.33
C LYS A 4 14.32 8.57 11.07
N SER A 5 13.24 8.84 11.77
CA SER A 5 11.98 8.10 11.64
C SER A 5 10.80 8.98 12.03
N ILE A 6 9.69 8.80 11.33
CA ILE A 6 8.36 9.25 11.74
C ILE A 6 7.54 7.98 11.90
N ASN A 7 7.03 7.74 13.11
CA ASN A 7 6.23 6.57 13.46
C ASN A 7 4.93 7.00 14.13
N GLY A 8 3.88 6.23 13.90
CA GLY A 8 2.57 6.42 14.50
C GLY A 8 2.01 5.07 14.96
N GLY A 9 1.10 5.12 15.92
CA GLY A 9 0.35 3.98 16.40
C GLY A 9 -0.94 4.46 17.04
N PHE A 10 -1.91 3.56 17.20
CA PHE A 10 -3.17 3.86 17.86
C PHE A 10 -3.51 2.76 18.89
N GLY A 11 -4.31 3.12 19.88
CA GLY A 11 -4.92 2.19 20.82
C GLY A 11 -6.42 2.15 20.61
N LEU A 12 -7.02 0.96 20.70
CA LEU A 12 -8.46 0.75 20.60
C LEU A 12 -8.95 0.01 21.84
N VAL A 13 -9.81 0.66 22.62
CA VAL A 13 -10.43 0.05 23.80
C VAL A 13 -11.60 -0.82 23.36
N LEU A 14 -11.58 -2.09 23.77
CA LEU A 14 -12.63 -3.06 23.48
C LEU A 14 -13.58 -3.14 24.68
N ASP A 15 -14.63 -2.31 24.67
CA ASP A 15 -15.60 -2.20 25.76
C ASP A 15 -16.82 -3.14 25.61
N GLY A 16 -16.89 -3.91 24.51
CA GLY A 16 -18.00 -4.82 24.20
C GLY A 16 -19.25 -4.15 23.62
N SER A 17 -19.23 -2.83 23.39
CA SER A 17 -20.35 -2.12 22.78
C SER A 17 -20.43 -2.34 21.26
N GLU A 18 -21.64 -2.36 20.71
CA GLU A 18 -21.87 -2.41 19.26
C GLU A 18 -21.18 -1.26 18.52
N ARG A 19 -21.09 -0.08 19.17
CA ARG A 19 -20.37 1.08 18.66
C ARG A 19 -18.90 0.75 18.41
N VAL A 20 -18.21 0.15 19.38
CA VAL A 20 -16.80 -0.25 19.24
C VAL A 20 -16.65 -1.37 18.22
N ASP A 21 -17.63 -2.28 18.15
CA ASP A 21 -17.69 -3.34 17.16
C ASP A 21 -17.74 -2.83 15.70
N ASN A 22 -18.38 -1.68 15.49
CA ASN A 22 -18.38 -1.00 14.19
C ASN A 22 -17.08 -0.24 13.94
N ILE A 23 -16.50 0.38 14.97
CA ILE A 23 -15.21 1.08 14.86
C ILE A 23 -14.10 0.10 14.47
N ILE A 24 -13.97 -1.03 15.18
CA ILE A 24 -12.88 -2.00 14.94
C ILE A 24 -12.87 -2.54 13.52
N LYS A 25 -14.05 -2.79 12.92
CA LYS A 25 -14.20 -3.27 11.54
C LYS A 25 -13.59 -2.31 10.51
N SER A 26 -13.65 -1.00 10.76
CA SER A 26 -13.05 0.02 9.89
C SER A 26 -11.60 0.34 10.25
N ALA A 27 -11.27 0.45 11.55
CA ALA A 27 -9.99 0.96 12.02
C ALA A 27 -8.84 0.01 11.64
N LEU A 28 -9.01 -1.29 11.89
CA LEU A 28 -7.99 -2.30 11.55
C LEU A 28 -7.77 -2.39 10.04
N LEU A 29 -8.83 -2.23 9.26
CA LEU A 29 -8.72 -2.28 7.80
C LEU A 29 -7.82 -1.17 7.30
N TRP A 30 -8.04 0.07 7.77
CA TRP A 30 -7.21 1.22 7.37
C TRP A 30 -5.78 1.13 7.88
N ASP A 31 -5.58 0.74 9.14
CA ASP A 31 -4.24 0.64 9.75
C ASP A 31 -3.33 -0.33 8.99
N VAL A 32 -3.87 -1.49 8.61
CA VAL A 32 -3.11 -2.51 7.87
C VAL A 32 -3.02 -2.17 6.39
N MET A 33 -4.17 -1.93 5.74
CA MET A 33 -4.19 -1.83 4.28
C MET A 33 -3.56 -0.56 3.76
N GLY A 34 -3.53 0.54 4.53
CA GLY A 34 -2.76 1.72 4.17
C GLY A 34 -1.26 1.42 4.03
N GLY A 35 -0.72 0.61 4.95
CA GLY A 35 0.67 0.16 4.92
C GLY A 35 0.96 -0.82 3.79
N VAL A 36 0.03 -1.73 3.49
CA VAL A 36 0.12 -2.67 2.36
C VAL A 36 0.08 -1.92 1.03
N ALA A 37 -0.88 -1.00 0.86
CA ALA A 37 -1.01 -0.18 -0.35
C ALA A 37 0.27 0.62 -0.64
N ARG A 38 0.84 1.28 0.38
CA ARG A 38 2.08 2.04 0.22
C ARG A 38 3.28 1.16 -0.15
N ARG A 39 3.36 -0.07 0.38
CA ARG A 39 4.41 -1.03 0.02
C ARG A 39 4.21 -1.60 -1.37
N ALA A 40 2.96 -1.87 -1.76
CA ALA A 40 2.63 -2.29 -3.11
C ALA A 40 3.10 -1.23 -4.10
N TRP A 41 2.76 0.04 -3.88
CA TRP A 41 3.20 1.15 -4.73
C TRP A 41 4.74 1.31 -4.77
N ALA A 42 5.43 0.95 -3.69
CA ALA A 42 6.90 0.87 -3.65
C ALA A 42 7.46 -0.41 -4.33
N ARG A 43 6.67 -1.09 -5.17
CA ARG A 43 7.03 -2.29 -5.94
C ARG A 43 7.28 -3.55 -5.10
N ASN A 44 6.73 -3.66 -3.88
CA ASN A 44 6.83 -4.92 -3.12
C ASN A 44 5.84 -5.97 -3.65
N GLU A 45 6.36 -7.07 -4.21
CA GLU A 45 5.58 -8.14 -4.87
C GLU A 45 4.46 -8.70 -3.99
N ASN A 46 4.77 -9.10 -2.75
CA ASN A 46 3.78 -9.66 -1.83
C ASN A 46 2.66 -8.66 -1.50
N SER A 47 3.00 -7.38 -1.39
CA SER A 47 2.03 -6.31 -1.14
C SER A 47 1.18 -6.02 -2.37
N ILE A 48 1.73 -6.13 -3.58
CA ILE A 48 0.98 -6.04 -4.85
C ILE A 48 -0.06 -7.17 -4.90
N THR A 49 0.37 -8.42 -4.71
CA THR A 49 -0.54 -9.58 -4.69
C THR A 49 -1.63 -9.43 -3.63
N THR A 50 -1.27 -9.00 -2.42
CA THR A 50 -2.25 -8.75 -1.34
C THR A 50 -3.24 -7.64 -1.70
N SER A 51 -2.77 -6.57 -2.36
CA SER A 51 -3.62 -5.45 -2.79
C SER A 51 -4.57 -5.85 -3.93
N MET A 52 -4.13 -6.73 -4.84
CA MET A 52 -4.99 -7.32 -5.87
C MET A 52 -6.13 -8.12 -5.26
N GLU A 53 -5.83 -9.00 -4.30
CA GLU A 53 -6.86 -9.77 -3.59
C GLU A 53 -7.79 -8.87 -2.77
N PHE A 54 -7.26 -7.83 -2.14
CA PHE A 54 -8.09 -6.82 -1.46
C PHE A 54 -9.08 -6.17 -2.43
N ASN A 55 -8.61 -5.70 -3.60
CA ASN A 55 -9.47 -5.05 -4.59
C ASN A 55 -10.59 -5.96 -5.09
N LYS A 56 -10.31 -7.26 -5.25
CA LYS A 56 -11.31 -8.27 -5.61
C LYS A 56 -12.32 -8.48 -4.49
N LYS A 57 -11.86 -8.65 -3.25
CA LYS A 57 -12.73 -8.94 -2.09
C LYS A 57 -13.59 -7.74 -1.67
N TYR A 58 -13.07 -6.53 -1.82
CA TYR A 58 -13.72 -5.28 -1.41
C TYR A 58 -14.24 -4.44 -2.59
N GLN A 59 -14.47 -5.07 -3.75
CA GLN A 59 -14.99 -4.40 -4.94
C GLN A 59 -16.26 -3.61 -4.63
N GLY A 60 -16.30 -2.34 -5.07
CA GLY A 60 -17.41 -1.41 -4.81
C GLY A 60 -17.41 -0.78 -3.42
N LYS A 61 -16.50 -1.18 -2.52
CA LYS A 61 -16.35 -0.61 -1.17
C LYS A 61 -14.97 -0.01 -0.92
N GLY A 62 -13.95 -0.48 -1.63
CA GLY A 62 -12.59 0.02 -1.54
C GLY A 62 -11.78 -0.33 -2.79
N HIS A 63 -10.75 0.47 -3.05
CA HIS A 63 -9.83 0.25 -4.16
C HIS A 63 -8.44 0.78 -3.81
N ILE A 64 -7.43 -0.06 -3.99
CA ILE A 64 -6.01 0.26 -3.90
C ILE A 64 -5.46 0.37 -5.32
N THR A 65 -4.88 1.52 -5.65
CA THR A 65 -4.16 1.69 -6.92
C THR A 65 -2.93 0.79 -6.96
N LEU A 66 -2.82 -0.05 -7.98
CA LEU A 66 -1.71 -0.97 -8.18
C LEU A 66 -0.67 -0.33 -9.11
N PRO A 67 0.64 -0.47 -8.84
CA PRO A 67 1.65 -0.06 -9.81
C PRO A 67 1.68 -1.02 -11.00
N TYR A 68 1.93 -0.46 -12.17
CA TYR A 68 2.30 -1.22 -13.35
C TYR A 68 3.81 -1.17 -13.48
N LEU A 69 4.46 -2.33 -13.30
CA LEU A 69 5.90 -2.43 -13.36
C LEU A 69 6.35 -2.32 -14.82
N VAL A 70 7.33 -1.45 -15.07
CA VAL A 70 8.01 -1.35 -16.36
C VAL A 70 9.11 -2.40 -16.45
N ASP A 71 9.40 -2.86 -17.65
CA ASP A 71 10.58 -3.68 -17.93
C ASP A 71 11.85 -2.85 -17.71
N ASP A 72 12.76 -3.35 -16.88
CA ASP A 72 14.02 -2.66 -16.58
C ASP A 72 14.90 -2.56 -17.85
N GLN A 73 14.83 -3.53 -18.77
CA GLN A 73 15.56 -3.47 -20.06
C GLN A 73 15.13 -2.28 -20.91
N LEU A 74 13.82 -2.03 -20.98
CA LEU A 74 13.28 -0.88 -21.72
C LEU A 74 13.80 0.44 -21.14
N VAL A 75 13.90 0.53 -19.81
CA VAL A 75 14.43 1.72 -19.15
C VAL A 75 15.91 1.90 -19.47
N ASP A 76 16.71 0.84 -19.38
CA ASP A 76 18.14 0.87 -19.66
C ASP A 76 18.43 1.28 -21.11
N GLU A 77 17.71 0.72 -22.07
CA GLU A 77 17.83 1.06 -23.49
C GLU A 77 17.48 2.53 -23.75
N LEU A 78 16.36 3.00 -23.21
CA LEU A 78 15.88 4.36 -23.43
C LEU A 78 16.81 5.41 -22.81
N VAL A 79 17.34 5.16 -21.62
CA VAL A 79 18.32 6.03 -20.97
C VAL A 79 19.65 6.01 -21.74
N GLY A 80 20.10 4.84 -22.16
CA GLY A 80 21.33 4.69 -22.97
C GLY A 80 21.26 5.47 -24.27
N GLN A 81 20.16 5.35 -25.01
CA GLN A 81 19.92 6.13 -26.25
C GLN A 81 19.93 7.63 -25.97
N ALA A 82 19.14 8.10 -25.00
CA ALA A 82 19.02 9.52 -24.68
C ALA A 82 20.34 10.18 -24.22
N LEU A 83 21.25 9.41 -23.62
CA LEU A 83 22.56 9.90 -23.19
C LEU A 83 23.63 9.81 -24.29
N ALA A 84 23.52 8.84 -25.21
CA ALA A 84 24.42 8.73 -26.37
C ALA A 84 24.17 9.79 -27.45
N GLU A 85 22.96 10.35 -27.49
CA GLU A 85 22.57 11.45 -28.39
C GLU A 85 23.03 12.84 -27.91
N LYS A 86 23.70 12.93 -26.75
CA LYS A 86 24.35 14.15 -26.21
C LYS A 86 25.85 14.14 -26.45
#